data_AF-A0A0C9Y037-F1
#
_entry.id   AF-A0A0C9Y037-F1
#
_cell.length_a   1.000
_cell.length_b   1.000
_cell.length_c   1.000
_cell.angle_alpha   90.00
_cell.angle_beta   90.00
_cell.angle_gamma   90.00
#
_symmetry.space_group_name_H-M   'P 1'
#
loop_
_entity.id
_entity.type
_entity.pdbx_description
1 polymer ?
#
loop_
_entity_poly.entity_id
_entity_poly.type
_entity_poly.pdbx_seq_one_letter_code
_entity_poly.pdbx_strand_id
1 'polypeptide(L)'
;MAESTLERETHGLDIDPIWTTSRTARQIYALGEVDKDITRLLSLAASSISLLTLPQTDGPEDNLPQGEERSEQFVLEVSEYFERLDSIQEAIRSSLAHIRHSRIAPSAINAPPLGFIPPSLGVGLPSDDGSSRRDRGLQEERVERDAWKGILAALTRLKAAQDAKRDSDAANTNNDMMQD
;
A
#
# COMPACT_ATOMS: atom_id res chain seq x y z
N MET A 1 25.87 -29.88 -15.54
CA MET A 1 25.97 -28.43 -15.24
C MET A 1 25.04 -27.65 -16.19
N ALA A 2 23.72 -27.66 -15.95
CA ALA A 2 22.75 -26.89 -16.76
C ALA A 2 21.36 -26.76 -16.08
N GLU A 3 21.27 -26.81 -14.75
CA GLU A 3 19.98 -27.06 -14.06
C GLU A 3 19.66 -26.08 -12.92
N SER A 4 20.66 -25.36 -12.38
CA SER A 4 20.48 -24.43 -11.25
C SER A 4 19.93 -23.04 -11.61
N THR A 5 19.76 -22.73 -12.89
CA THR A 5 19.25 -21.41 -13.34
C THR A 5 17.74 -21.37 -13.58
N LEU A 6 17.07 -22.51 -13.80
CA LEU A 6 15.63 -22.53 -14.12
C LEU A 6 14.73 -22.31 -12.89
N GLU A 7 15.12 -22.79 -11.71
CA GLU A 7 14.28 -22.68 -10.50
C GLU A 7 14.14 -21.25 -9.98
N ARG A 8 14.96 -20.31 -10.46
CA ARG A 8 14.90 -18.90 -10.06
C ARG A 8 13.90 -18.07 -10.90
N GLU A 9 13.45 -18.57 -12.05
CA GLU A 9 12.52 -17.87 -12.95
C GLU A 9 11.04 -18.28 -12.72
N THR A 10 10.77 -19.44 -12.12
CA THR A 10 9.40 -19.95 -11.95
C THR A 10 8.57 -19.19 -10.90
N HIS A 11 9.20 -18.58 -9.89
CA HIS A 11 8.50 -17.80 -8.86
C HIS A 11 7.87 -16.49 -9.36
N GLY A 12 8.21 -16.01 -10.56
CA GLY A 12 7.65 -14.76 -11.11
C GLY A 12 6.24 -14.89 -11.71
N LEU A 13 5.78 -16.11 -12.01
CA LEU A 13 4.57 -16.35 -12.80
C LEU A 13 3.37 -16.88 -12.00
N ASP A 14 3.58 -17.34 -10.77
CA ASP A 14 2.54 -17.93 -9.89
C ASP A 14 2.33 -17.10 -8.61
N ILE A 15 2.44 -15.76 -8.73
CA ILE A 15 2.11 -14.83 -7.64
C ILE A 15 0.59 -14.66 -7.63
N ASP A 16 -0.04 -15.32 -6.66
CA ASP A 16 -1.49 -15.30 -6.42
C ASP A 16 -2.05 -13.86 -6.54
N PRO A 17 -3.08 -13.59 -7.37
CA PRO A 17 -3.54 -12.23 -7.66
C PRO A 17 -3.91 -11.42 -6.41
N ILE A 18 -4.35 -12.10 -5.36
CA ILE A 18 -4.62 -11.55 -4.02
C ILE A 18 -3.44 -10.68 -3.54
N TRP A 19 -2.20 -11.15 -3.74
CA TRP A 19 -0.98 -10.45 -3.31
C TRP A 19 -0.61 -9.26 -4.18
N THR A 20 -1.08 -9.17 -5.42
CA THR A 20 -0.79 -8.03 -6.32
C THR A 20 -1.87 -6.94 -6.28
N THR A 21 -3.11 -7.29 -5.92
CA THR A 21 -4.29 -6.39 -5.95
C THR A 21 -4.16 -5.08 -5.16
N SER A 22 -3.44 -5.07 -4.04
CA SER A 22 -3.35 -3.90 -3.16
C SER A 22 -1.92 -3.58 -2.72
N ARG A 23 -1.69 -2.34 -2.27
CA ARG A 23 -0.39 -1.92 -1.74
C ARG A 23 -0.03 -2.70 -0.46
N THR A 24 -1.01 -2.89 0.42
CA THR A 24 -0.83 -3.65 1.67
C THR A 24 -0.58 -5.13 1.39
N ALA A 25 -1.29 -5.74 0.45
CA ALA A 25 -1.07 -7.15 0.08
C ALA A 25 0.34 -7.37 -0.50
N ARG A 26 0.81 -6.49 -1.40
CA ARG A 26 2.19 -6.53 -1.91
C ARG A 26 3.24 -6.40 -0.80
N GLN A 27 2.96 -5.58 0.21
CA GLN A 27 3.85 -5.41 1.35
C GLN A 27 3.84 -6.62 2.30
N ILE A 28 2.70 -7.29 2.49
CA ILE A 28 2.62 -8.55 3.25
C ILE A 28 3.36 -9.66 2.52
N TYR A 29 3.16 -9.78 1.20
CA TYR A 29 3.88 -10.74 0.36
C TYR A 29 5.40 -10.54 0.44
N ALA A 30 5.88 -9.29 0.30
CA ALA A 30 7.29 -8.97 0.45
C ALA A 30 7.84 -9.32 1.84
N LEU A 31 7.04 -9.18 2.91
CA LEU A 31 7.43 -9.61 4.26
C LEU A 31 7.46 -11.15 4.39
N GLY A 32 6.64 -11.87 3.64
CA GLY A 32 6.71 -13.33 3.53
C GLY A 32 8.00 -13.82 2.85
N GLU A 33 8.50 -13.10 1.83
CA GLU A 33 9.82 -13.38 1.27
C GLU A 33 10.94 -13.13 2.29
N VAL A 34 10.84 -12.07 3.12
CA VAL A 34 11.79 -11.82 4.22
C VAL A 34 11.82 -12.97 5.23
N ASP A 35 10.70 -13.65 5.50
CA ASP A 35 10.64 -14.80 6.41
C ASP A 35 11.35 -16.05 5.85
N LYS A 36 11.21 -16.29 4.53
CA LYS A 36 12.02 -17.29 3.81
C LYS A 36 13.51 -16.94 3.88
N ASP A 37 13.83 -15.65 3.75
CA ASP A 37 15.20 -15.16 3.78
C ASP A 37 15.84 -15.33 5.15
N ILE A 38 15.08 -15.13 6.24
CA ILE A 38 15.52 -15.45 7.61
C ILE A 38 15.78 -16.95 7.76
N THR A 39 14.94 -17.81 7.20
CA THR A 39 15.15 -19.26 7.22
C THR A 39 16.45 -19.65 6.51
N ARG A 40 16.70 -19.06 5.32
CA ARG A 40 17.96 -19.26 4.57
C ARG A 40 19.17 -18.69 5.32
N LEU A 41 19.02 -17.53 5.96
CA LEU A 41 20.06 -16.91 6.79
C LEU A 41 20.48 -17.82 7.96
N LEU A 42 19.52 -18.49 8.60
CA LEU A 42 19.80 -19.48 9.65
C LEU A 42 20.53 -20.71 9.11
N SER A 43 20.20 -21.19 7.90
CA SER A 43 20.96 -22.29 7.27
C SER A 43 22.39 -21.90 6.89
N LEU A 44 22.61 -20.67 6.38
CA LEU A 44 23.94 -20.13 6.12
C LEU A 44 24.75 -20.02 7.42
N ALA A 45 24.16 -19.49 8.50
CA ALA A 45 24.81 -19.41 9.79
C ALA A 45 25.22 -20.79 10.34
N ALA A 46 24.36 -21.80 10.20
CA ALA A 46 24.66 -23.17 10.61
C ALA A 46 25.83 -23.77 9.80
N SER A 47 25.84 -23.57 8.48
CA SER A 47 26.92 -24.01 7.59
C SER A 47 28.25 -23.32 7.93
N SER A 48 28.23 -21.99 8.10
CA SER A 48 29.43 -21.21 8.45
C SER A 48 29.98 -21.54 9.84
N ILE A 49 29.12 -21.92 10.80
CA ILE A 49 29.55 -22.45 12.09
C ILE A 49 30.19 -23.83 11.93
N SER A 50 29.64 -24.72 11.09
CA SER A 50 30.25 -26.02 10.77
C SER A 50 31.61 -25.87 10.08
N LEU A 51 31.76 -24.91 9.18
CA LEU A 51 33.06 -24.60 8.58
C LEU A 51 34.08 -24.05 9.60
N LEU A 52 33.63 -23.46 10.72
CA LEU A 52 34.48 -23.03 11.84
C LEU A 52 34.79 -24.10 12.89
N THR A 53 34.06 -25.22 12.95
CA THR A 53 34.34 -26.25 13.96
C THR A 53 35.68 -26.94 13.71
N LEU A 54 36.32 -27.41 14.79
CA LEU A 54 37.61 -28.09 14.67
C LEU A 54 37.45 -29.43 13.95
N PRO A 55 38.45 -29.92 13.19
CA PRO A 55 38.41 -31.23 12.52
C PRO A 55 38.22 -32.46 13.43
N GLN A 56 38.15 -32.26 14.74
CA GLN A 56 37.90 -33.31 15.75
C GLN A 56 36.41 -33.48 16.09
N THR A 57 35.53 -32.57 15.63
CA THR A 57 34.08 -32.68 15.80
C THR A 57 33.35 -33.12 14.54
N ASP A 58 34.00 -33.08 13.39
CA ASP A 58 33.42 -33.51 12.11
C ASP A 58 33.12 -35.01 12.17
N GLY A 59 31.86 -35.38 11.95
CA GLY A 59 31.45 -36.79 11.86
C GLY A 59 31.91 -37.42 10.53
N PRO A 60 31.99 -38.75 10.41
CA PRO A 60 32.30 -39.41 9.14
C PRO A 60 31.24 -39.21 8.04
N GLU A 61 30.05 -38.71 8.41
CA GLU A 61 28.96 -38.31 7.50
C GLU A 61 29.02 -36.82 7.13
N ASP A 62 29.85 -36.03 7.82
CA ASP A 62 29.99 -34.59 7.59
C ASP A 62 30.92 -34.39 6.39
N ASN A 63 30.32 -34.17 5.21
CA ASN A 63 31.02 -34.06 3.93
C ASN A 63 31.70 -32.69 3.78
N LEU A 64 32.49 -32.31 4.79
CA LEU A 64 33.12 -31.00 4.92
C LEU A 64 34.48 -30.95 4.20
N PRO A 65 34.81 -29.83 3.51
CA PRO A 65 36.15 -29.62 2.97
C PRO A 65 37.21 -29.63 4.08
N GLN A 66 38.40 -30.16 3.77
CA GLN A 66 39.53 -30.20 4.72
C GLN A 66 40.61 -29.19 4.31
N GLY A 67 41.23 -28.55 5.31
CA GLY A 67 42.36 -27.64 5.09
C GLY A 67 41.95 -26.26 4.58
N GLU A 68 42.69 -25.76 3.58
CA GLU A 68 42.60 -24.38 3.09
C GLU A 68 41.24 -24.07 2.44
N GLU A 69 40.69 -25.02 1.68
CA GLU A 69 39.37 -24.92 1.02
C GLU A 69 38.23 -24.62 2.02
N ARG A 70 38.31 -25.16 3.25
CA ARG A 70 37.33 -24.88 4.32
C ARG A 70 37.33 -23.41 4.72
N SER A 71 38.51 -22.78 4.74
CA SER A 71 38.66 -21.37 5.10
C SER A 71 38.22 -20.42 3.99
N GLU A 72 38.41 -20.79 2.72
CA GLU A 72 37.86 -20.05 1.58
C GLU A 72 36.34 -20.13 1.54
N GLN A 73 35.78 -21.34 1.68
CA GLN A 73 34.33 -21.54 1.67
C GLN A 73 33.64 -20.86 2.88
N PHE A 74 34.30 -20.82 4.04
CA PHE A 74 33.84 -20.05 5.20
C PHE A 74 33.72 -18.55 4.88
N VAL A 75 34.74 -17.95 4.24
CA VAL A 75 34.71 -16.52 3.88
C VAL A 75 33.59 -16.23 2.88
N LEU A 76 33.34 -17.14 1.93
CA LEU A 76 32.24 -17.02 0.96
C LEU A 76 30.87 -17.08 1.65
N GLU A 77 30.60 -18.11 2.47
CA GLU A 77 29.30 -18.25 3.14
C GLU A 77 29.02 -17.13 4.15
N VAL A 78 30.03 -16.68 4.90
CA VAL A 78 29.87 -15.55 5.83
C VAL A 78 29.62 -14.25 5.09
N SER A 79 30.17 -14.08 3.89
CA SER A 79 29.85 -12.93 3.03
C SER A 79 28.40 -12.98 2.56
N GLU A 80 27.91 -14.13 2.05
CA GLU A 80 26.49 -14.31 1.69
C GLU A 80 25.57 -14.09 2.90
N TYR A 81 25.95 -14.59 4.08
CA TYR A 81 25.22 -14.36 5.34
C TYR A 81 25.08 -12.87 5.66
N PHE A 82 26.16 -12.08 5.62
CA PHE A 82 26.08 -10.66 5.95
C PHE A 82 25.32 -9.84 4.90
N GLU A 83 25.49 -10.14 3.61
CA GLU A 83 24.68 -9.53 2.55
C GLU A 83 23.19 -9.84 2.71
N ARG A 84 22.85 -11.09 3.04
CA ARG A 84 21.46 -11.51 3.28
C ARG A 84 20.88 -10.87 4.53
N LEU A 85 21.67 -10.75 5.60
CA LEU A 85 21.28 -10.08 6.84
C LEU A 85 20.97 -8.60 6.62
N ASP A 86 21.78 -7.89 5.82
CA ASP A 86 21.51 -6.48 5.54
C ASP A 86 20.28 -6.30 4.65
N SER A 87 20.10 -7.16 3.64
CA SER A 87 18.87 -7.18 2.81
C SER A 87 17.59 -7.39 3.64
N ILE A 88 17.60 -8.35 4.57
CA ILE A 88 16.52 -8.57 5.54
C ILE A 88 16.30 -7.33 6.41
N GLN A 89 17.37 -6.74 6.91
CA GLN A 89 17.35 -5.57 7.77
C GLN A 89 16.76 -4.33 7.06
N GLU A 90 17.13 -4.08 5.81
CA GLU A 90 16.56 -3.01 4.98
C GLU A 90 15.07 -3.23 4.72
N ALA A 91 14.66 -4.45 4.35
CA ALA A 91 13.27 -4.78 4.08
C ALA A 91 12.37 -4.64 5.33
N ILE A 92 12.84 -5.06 6.51
CA ILE A 92 12.12 -4.87 7.79
C ILE A 92 12.03 -3.37 8.13
N ARG A 93 13.10 -2.59 7.98
CA ARG A 93 13.07 -1.14 8.22
C ARG A 93 12.13 -0.41 7.27
N SER A 94 12.16 -0.77 5.99
CA SER A 94 11.30 -0.20 4.94
C SER A 94 9.82 -0.50 5.19
N SER A 95 9.48 -1.76 5.48
CA SER A 95 8.10 -2.17 5.80
C SER A 95 7.59 -1.50 7.08
N LEU A 96 8.41 -1.40 8.14
CA LEU A 96 8.07 -0.65 9.35
C LEU A 96 7.85 0.84 9.07
N ALA A 97 8.69 1.45 8.24
CA ALA A 97 8.52 2.84 7.80
C ALA A 97 7.20 3.01 7.03
N HIS A 98 6.85 2.09 6.13
CA HIS A 98 5.57 2.11 5.42
C HIS A 98 4.36 1.94 6.35
N ILE A 99 4.42 1.08 7.38
CA ILE A 99 3.35 0.96 8.39
C ILE A 99 3.15 2.29 9.12
N ARG A 100 4.24 2.94 9.55
CA ARG A 100 4.20 4.26 10.20
C ARG A 100 3.62 5.35 9.29
N HIS A 101 4.06 5.41 8.03
CA HIS A 101 3.54 6.38 7.04
C HIS A 101 2.07 6.13 6.66
N SER A 102 1.62 4.87 6.69
CA SER A 102 0.23 4.50 6.40
C SER A 102 -0.74 4.88 7.51
N ARG A 103 -0.24 5.39 8.66
CA ARG A 103 -1.02 5.85 9.82
C ARG A 103 -2.09 4.84 10.28
N ILE A 104 -1.79 3.54 10.13
CA ILE A 104 -2.68 2.46 10.55
C ILE A 104 -2.84 2.57 12.07
N ALA A 105 -4.05 2.93 12.51
CA ALA A 105 -4.35 2.99 13.93
C ALA A 105 -4.15 1.59 14.55
N PRO A 106 -3.54 1.45 15.73
CA PRO A 106 -3.41 0.14 16.41
C PRO A 106 -4.78 -0.56 16.59
N SER A 107 -5.85 0.23 16.71
CA SER A 107 -7.25 -0.19 16.75
C SER A 107 -7.72 -0.97 15.51
N ALA A 108 -7.00 -0.92 14.38
CA ALA A 108 -7.29 -1.69 13.18
C ALA A 108 -6.62 -3.08 13.17
N ILE A 109 -5.68 -3.33 14.09
CA ILE A 109 -5.04 -4.64 14.28
C ILE A 109 -5.86 -5.48 15.26
N ASN A 110 -6.41 -4.87 16.30
CA ASN A 110 -7.35 -5.54 17.20
C ASN A 110 -8.71 -5.69 16.53
N ALA A 111 -9.20 -6.93 16.47
CA ALA A 111 -10.59 -7.17 16.07
C ALA A 111 -11.53 -6.35 16.96
N PRO A 112 -12.50 -5.61 16.38
CA PRO A 112 -13.43 -4.84 17.18
C PRO A 112 -14.31 -5.77 18.05
N PRO A 113 -14.82 -5.30 19.20
CA PRO A 113 -15.61 -6.14 20.10
C PRO A 113 -16.77 -6.87 19.40
N LEU A 114 -17.13 -8.06 19.88
CA LEU A 114 -18.29 -8.80 19.37
C LEU A 114 -19.54 -7.92 19.48
N GLY A 115 -20.20 -7.65 18.34
CA GLY A 115 -21.33 -6.73 18.26
C GLY A 115 -20.98 -5.25 17.99
N PHE A 116 -19.72 -4.92 17.69
CA PHE A 116 -19.32 -3.59 17.26
C PHE A 116 -19.96 -3.22 15.91
N ILE A 117 -20.91 -2.29 15.97
CA ILE A 117 -21.45 -1.61 14.80
C ILE A 117 -20.57 -0.37 14.59
N PRO A 118 -19.86 -0.21 13.46
CA PRO A 118 -19.04 0.97 13.23
C PRO A 118 -19.93 2.23 13.23
N PRO A 119 -19.50 3.33 13.86
CA PRO A 119 -20.25 4.58 13.81
C PRO A 119 -20.41 5.03 12.36
N SER A 120 -21.58 5.58 12.04
CA SER A 120 -21.97 6.12 10.73
C SER A 120 -21.04 7.28 10.32
N LEU A 121 -19.85 6.97 9.81
CA LEU A 121 -18.87 7.99 9.46
C LEU A 121 -19.36 8.79 8.26
N GLY A 122 -19.42 10.11 8.40
CA GLY A 122 -19.96 10.98 7.37
C GLY A 122 -21.48 11.00 7.32
N VAL A 123 -22.20 10.18 8.10
CA VAL A 123 -23.66 10.19 8.22
C VAL A 123 -24.03 10.67 9.66
N GLY A 124 -24.56 11.91 9.79
CA GLY A 124 -25.03 12.76 10.94
C GLY A 124 -26.33 13.67 10.78
N LEU A 125 -27.48 13.16 10.26
CA LEU A 125 -28.82 13.74 9.94
C LEU A 125 -29.50 14.17 11.25
N PRO A 126 -30.27 15.29 11.37
CA PRO A 126 -30.66 16.06 12.59
C PRO A 126 -31.96 15.69 13.35
N SER A 127 -32.04 16.04 14.65
CA SER A 127 -33.18 15.79 15.56
C SER A 127 -33.88 17.07 15.94
N ASP A 128 -35.19 16.94 16.15
CA ASP A 128 -35.98 17.88 16.94
C ASP A 128 -35.68 17.80 18.45
N ASP A 129 -35.29 16.64 18.99
CA ASP A 129 -34.77 16.53 20.37
C ASP A 129 -33.25 16.71 20.42
N GLY A 130 -32.75 17.79 19.80
CA GLY A 130 -31.35 18.26 19.85
C GLY A 130 -30.21 17.31 19.43
N SER A 131 -30.48 16.05 19.09
CA SER A 131 -29.52 14.96 19.31
C SER A 131 -29.40 13.89 18.24
N SER A 132 -30.47 13.40 17.59
CA SER A 132 -30.39 12.66 16.32
C SER A 132 -29.88 13.54 15.19
N ARG A 133 -28.71 14.23 15.33
CA ARG A 133 -27.78 14.73 14.28
C ARG A 133 -26.76 13.63 13.97
N ARG A 134 -27.29 12.43 13.67
CA ARG A 134 -26.67 11.09 13.74
C ARG A 134 -26.53 10.29 12.41
N ASP A 135 -27.25 10.57 11.27
CA ASP A 135 -27.17 9.80 9.96
C ASP A 135 -27.27 10.46 8.46
N ARG A 136 -26.72 11.69 8.17
CA ARG A 136 -26.13 12.42 6.98
C ARG A 136 -25.27 13.61 7.48
N GLY A 137 -23.93 13.56 7.44
CA GLY A 137 -23.01 14.24 8.37
C GLY A 137 -22.74 15.71 8.10
N LEU A 138 -22.18 16.45 9.08
CA LEU A 138 -21.92 17.90 8.94
C LEU A 138 -21.05 18.23 7.70
N GLN A 139 -20.20 17.29 7.26
CA GLN A 139 -19.41 17.44 6.04
C GLN A 139 -20.28 17.30 4.78
N GLU A 140 -21.19 16.33 4.73
CA GLU A 140 -22.17 16.19 3.65
C GLU A 140 -23.09 17.42 3.59
N GLU A 141 -23.62 17.88 4.73
CA GLU A 141 -24.47 19.07 4.82
C GLU A 141 -23.76 20.33 4.29
N ARG A 142 -22.43 20.45 4.51
CA ARG A 142 -21.62 21.56 4.00
C ARG A 142 -21.34 21.44 2.50
N VAL A 143 -20.94 20.25 2.03
CA VAL A 143 -20.70 19.99 0.60
C VAL A 143 -21.98 20.22 -0.20
N GLU A 144 -23.12 19.73 0.28
CA GLU A 144 -24.43 19.96 -0.32
C GLU A 144 -24.77 21.46 -0.36
N ARG A 145 -24.65 22.17 0.76
CA ARG A 145 -24.97 23.61 0.82
C ARG A 145 -24.10 24.45 -0.12
N ASP A 146 -22.81 24.15 -0.22
CA ASP A 146 -21.90 24.91 -1.07
C ASP A 146 -22.04 24.51 -2.56
N ALA A 147 -22.42 23.26 -2.87
CA ALA A 147 -22.85 22.85 -4.20
C ALA A 147 -24.12 23.61 -4.65
N TRP A 148 -25.13 23.73 -3.80
CA TRP A 148 -26.35 24.49 -4.11
C TRP A 148 -26.07 25.98 -4.37
N LYS A 149 -25.15 26.61 -3.61
CA LYS A 149 -24.70 27.98 -3.90
C LYS A 149 -23.99 28.08 -5.26
N GLY A 150 -23.13 27.12 -5.59
CA GLY A 150 -22.45 27.06 -6.88
C GLY A 150 -23.41 26.93 -8.06
N ILE A 151 -24.41 26.04 -7.93
CA ILE A 151 -25.48 25.84 -8.91
C ILE A 151 -26.31 27.13 -9.09
N LEU A 152 -26.72 27.77 -7.99
CA LEU A 152 -27.45 29.04 -8.04
C LEU A 152 -26.64 30.13 -8.76
N ALA A 153 -25.37 30.30 -8.41
CA ALA A 153 -24.50 31.29 -9.06
C ALA A 153 -24.33 31.01 -10.58
N ALA A 154 -24.18 29.75 -10.96
CA ALA A 154 -24.10 29.35 -12.38
C ALA A 154 -25.40 29.64 -13.14
N LEU A 155 -26.56 29.33 -12.56
CA LEU A 155 -27.88 29.62 -13.13
C LEU A 155 -28.13 31.12 -13.25
N THR A 156 -27.79 31.92 -12.24
CA THR A 156 -27.90 33.38 -12.28
C THR A 156 -27.02 33.96 -13.40
N ARG A 157 -25.78 33.45 -13.57
CA ARG A 157 -24.89 33.84 -14.66
C ARG A 157 -25.44 33.46 -16.04
N LEU A 158 -26.01 32.26 -16.18
CA LEU A 158 -26.59 31.80 -17.44
C LEU A 158 -27.82 32.63 -17.82
N LYS A 159 -28.70 32.94 -16.85
CA LYS A 159 -29.84 33.83 -17.07
C LYS A 159 -29.39 35.23 -17.51
N ALA A 160 -28.43 35.84 -16.82
CA ALA A 160 -27.91 37.16 -17.20
C ALA A 160 -27.34 37.18 -18.64
N ALA A 161 -26.66 36.11 -19.05
CA ALA A 161 -26.17 35.97 -20.43
C ALA A 161 -27.30 35.77 -21.45
N GLN A 162 -28.38 35.08 -21.08
CA GLN A 162 -29.53 34.84 -21.95
C GLN A 162 -30.41 36.10 -22.12
N ASP A 163 -30.59 36.87 -21.04
CA ASP A 163 -31.33 38.14 -21.10
C ASP A 163 -30.53 39.17 -21.92
N ALA A 164 -29.21 39.28 -21.72
CA ALA A 164 -28.35 40.11 -22.57
C ALA A 164 -28.40 39.71 -24.07
N LYS A 165 -28.49 38.40 -24.37
CA LYS A 165 -28.68 37.94 -25.75
C LYS A 165 -30.05 38.36 -26.31
N ARG A 166 -31.13 38.21 -25.54
CA ARG A 166 -32.48 38.65 -25.95
C ARG A 166 -32.54 40.14 -26.23
N ASP A 167 -31.89 40.95 -25.40
CA ASP A 167 -31.82 42.40 -25.61
C ASP A 167 -31.05 42.73 -26.91
N SER A 168 -29.98 41.98 -27.23
CA SER A 168 -29.26 42.13 -28.49
C SER A 168 -30.08 41.66 -29.72
N ASP A 169 -30.81 40.55 -29.61
CA ASP A 169 -31.67 40.04 -30.68
C ASP A 169 -32.84 41.00 -30.94
N ALA A 170 -33.43 41.59 -29.89
CA ALA A 170 -34.50 42.59 -30.00
C ALA A 170 -34.02 43.92 -30.59
N ALA A 171 -32.83 44.40 -30.19
CA ALA A 171 -32.21 45.58 -30.76
C ALA A 171 -31.88 45.41 -32.25
N ASN A 172 -31.40 44.24 -32.66
CA ASN A 172 -31.09 43.93 -34.05
C ASN A 172 -32.37 43.86 -34.91
N THR A 173 -33.45 43.26 -34.38
CA THR A 173 -34.75 43.16 -35.07
C THR A 173 -35.37 44.54 -35.34
N ASN A 174 -35.28 45.48 -34.39
CA ASN A 174 -35.77 46.85 -34.59
C ASN A 174 -34.96 47.64 -35.63
N ASN A 175 -33.69 47.30 -35.84
CA ASN A 175 -32.83 47.98 -36.82
C ASN A 175 -33.11 47.51 -38.25
N ASP A 176 -33.55 46.26 -38.42
CA ASP A 176 -33.99 45.66 -39.68
C ASP A 176 -35.32 46.26 -40.16
N MET A 177 -36.28 46.47 -39.24
CA MET A 177 -37.58 47.13 -39.50
C MET A 177 -37.50 48.63 -39.84
N MET A 178 -36.31 49.23 -39.90
CA MET A 178 -36.10 50.64 -40.30
C MET A 178 -35.37 50.79 -41.64
N GLN A 179 -35.16 49.71 -42.40
CA GLN A 179 -34.42 49.73 -43.68
C GLN A 179 -35.24 49.35 -44.92
N ASP A 180 -36.54 49.05 -44.76
CA ASP A 180 -37.56 48.94 -45.84
C ASP A 180 -38.51 50.16 -45.85
#